data_AF-A0A085N4W4-F1
#
_entry.id   AF-A0A085N4W4-F1
#
_cell.length_a   1.000
_cell.length_b   1.000
_cell.length_c   1.000
_cell.angle_alpha   90.00
_cell.angle_beta   90.00
_cell.angle_gamma   90.00
#
_symmetry.space_group_name_H-M   'P 1'
#
loop_
_entity.id
_entity.type
_entity.pdbx_description
1 polymer ?
#
loop_
_entity_poly.entity_id
_entity_poly.type
_entity_poly.pdbx_seq_one_letter_code
_entity_poly.pdbx_strand_id
1 'polypeptide(L)'
;MQDGNYFLFDNNFYKQSKGAPMGSPLSPVLAEIFMESFERKMFETVDRQLRPRLFKRYVDDIFVIIKNGQEEPFLTFHNSIFPNQIVFTMEKESNNSVPFLDALITRTNEGLRIRVYRKSTHTDQYLNFSSHHPRSVMRGILAGMINRATHLCDPEFLRPELNYIKKIFYRNGYPKSFVN
;
A
#
# COMPACT_ATOMS: atom_id res chain seq x y z
N MET A 1 9.66 -10.39 -25.78
CA MET A 1 8.22 -10.07 -25.60
C MET A 1 7.88 -8.81 -26.37
N GLN A 2 7.79 -8.86 -27.71
CA GLN A 2 7.31 -7.72 -28.52
C GLN A 2 5.99 -8.02 -29.25
N ASP A 3 5.63 -9.30 -29.38
CA ASP A 3 4.38 -9.73 -30.00
C ASP A 3 3.39 -10.15 -28.91
N GLY A 4 2.18 -9.57 -28.94
CA GLY A 4 1.06 -9.94 -28.07
C GLY A 4 0.59 -8.88 -27.06
N ASN A 5 1.29 -7.76 -26.89
CA ASN A 5 0.90 -6.72 -25.92
C ASN A 5 0.09 -5.58 -26.57
N TYR A 6 -1.06 -5.94 -27.12
CA TYR A 6 -2.06 -4.97 -27.61
C TYR A 6 -3.29 -5.00 -26.72
N PHE A 7 -3.86 -3.84 -26.39
CA PHE A 7 -5.15 -3.76 -25.70
C PHE A 7 -6.03 -2.70 -26.36
N LEU A 8 -7.35 -2.90 -26.25
CA LEU A 8 -8.37 -1.97 -26.73
C LEU A 8 -8.84 -1.10 -25.56
N PHE A 9 -8.79 0.21 -25.73
CA PHE A 9 -9.37 1.16 -24.78
C PHE A 9 -10.02 2.31 -25.57
N ASP A 10 -11.25 2.68 -25.21
CA ASP A 10 -12.01 3.73 -25.90
C ASP A 10 -12.00 3.59 -27.44
N ASN A 11 -12.27 2.38 -27.94
CA ASN A 11 -12.22 1.98 -29.36
C ASN A 11 -10.87 2.21 -30.08
N ASN A 12 -9.80 2.48 -29.35
CA ASN A 12 -8.46 2.65 -29.88
C ASN A 12 -7.56 1.47 -29.48
N PHE A 13 -6.75 0.99 -30.42
CA PHE A 13 -5.75 -0.04 -30.16
C PHE A 13 -4.47 0.59 -29.66
N TYR A 14 -4.00 0.12 -28.51
CA TYR A 14 -2.73 0.54 -27.92
C TYR A 14 -1.75 -0.61 -27.92
N LYS A 15 -0.51 -0.35 -28.34
CA LYS A 15 0.62 -1.28 -28.23
C LYS A 15 1.50 -0.84 -27.08
N GLN A 16 1.85 -1.77 -26.20
CA GLN A 16 2.86 -1.50 -25.18
C GLN A 16 4.24 -1.38 -25.84
N SER A 17 4.80 -0.16 -25.81
CA SER A 17 6.11 0.15 -26.41
C SER A 17 7.28 -0.10 -25.46
N LYS A 18 7.06 0.07 -24.16
CA LYS A 18 8.06 -0.09 -23.09
C LYS A 18 7.43 -0.69 -21.82
N GLY A 19 8.27 -1.36 -21.03
CA GLY A 19 7.88 -1.98 -19.77
C GLY A 19 7.31 -3.40 -19.92
N ALA A 20 6.97 -4.00 -18.78
CA ALA A 20 6.37 -5.32 -18.71
C ALA A 20 4.83 -5.21 -18.71
N PRO A 21 4.10 -6.10 -19.41
CA PRO A 21 2.64 -6.05 -19.46
C PRO A 21 2.01 -6.38 -18.12
N MET A 22 0.98 -5.62 -17.72
CA MET A 22 0.14 -5.99 -16.59
C MET A 22 -0.58 -7.32 -16.89
N GLY A 23 -0.66 -8.21 -15.90
CA GLY A 23 -1.31 -9.52 -16.03
C GLY A 23 -0.44 -10.63 -16.61
N SER A 24 0.77 -10.33 -17.11
CA SER A 24 1.74 -11.38 -17.43
C SER A 24 2.34 -11.97 -16.15
N PRO A 25 2.42 -13.30 -16.02
CA PRO A 25 2.95 -13.96 -14.81
C PRO A 25 4.43 -13.65 -14.58
N LEU A 26 5.17 -13.26 -15.61
CA LEU A 26 6.60 -12.92 -15.51
C LEU A 26 6.84 -11.46 -15.14
N SER A 27 5.87 -10.56 -15.37
CA SER A 27 6.05 -9.13 -15.15
C SER A 27 6.39 -8.76 -13.69
N PRO A 28 5.72 -9.32 -12.66
CA PRO A 28 6.06 -9.03 -11.28
C PRO A 28 7.50 -9.43 -10.93
N VAL A 29 7.95 -10.58 -11.42
CA VAL A 29 9.32 -11.08 -11.15
C VAL A 29 10.36 -10.17 -11.78
N LEU A 30 10.14 -9.73 -13.04
CA LEU A 30 11.04 -8.81 -13.72
C LEU A 30 11.07 -7.43 -13.06
N ALA A 31 9.92 -6.93 -12.61
CA ALA A 31 9.83 -5.68 -11.87
C ALA A 31 10.62 -5.77 -10.56
N GLU A 32 10.47 -6.87 -9.82
CA GLU A 32 11.18 -7.10 -8.57
C GLU A 32 12.71 -7.14 -8.76
N ILE A 33 13.21 -7.86 -9.78
CA ILE A 33 14.64 -7.91 -10.12
C ILE A 33 15.18 -6.52 -10.46
N PHE A 34 14.43 -5.74 -11.23
CA PHE A 34 14.82 -4.37 -11.56
C PHE A 34 14.88 -3.50 -10.30
N MET A 35 13.87 -3.58 -9.42
CA MET A 35 13.83 -2.80 -8.19
C MET A 35 14.94 -3.20 -7.20
N GLU A 36 15.30 -4.48 -7.12
CA GLU A 36 16.44 -4.92 -6.30
C GLU A 36 17.77 -4.36 -6.84
N SER A 37 17.95 -4.37 -8.17
CA SER A 37 19.11 -3.76 -8.84
C SER A 37 19.17 -2.25 -8.60
N PHE A 38 18.00 -1.58 -8.65
CA PHE A 38 17.86 -0.17 -8.30
C PHE A 38 18.30 0.11 -6.86
N GLU A 39 17.77 -0.64 -5.90
CA GLU A 39 18.06 -0.48 -4.47
C GLU A 39 19.55 -0.70 -4.17
N ARG A 40 20.16 -1.71 -4.80
CA ARG A 40 21.60 -1.97 -4.67
C ARG A 40 22.42 -0.75 -5.11
N LYS A 41 22.17 -0.25 -6.32
CA LYS A 41 22.84 0.93 -6.85
C LYS A 41 22.58 2.18 -5.99
N MET A 42 21.37 2.34 -5.48
CA MET A 42 21.00 3.42 -4.56
C MET A 42 21.85 3.38 -3.30
N PHE A 43 21.93 2.24 -2.62
CA PHE A 43 22.69 2.11 -1.37
C PHE A 43 24.21 2.16 -1.54
N GLU A 44 24.73 1.81 -2.73
CA GLU A 44 26.15 1.93 -3.09
C GLU A 44 26.56 3.39 -3.35
N THR A 45 25.65 4.20 -3.90
CA THR A 45 25.97 5.55 -4.39
C THR A 45 25.43 6.69 -3.52
N VAL A 46 24.50 6.41 -2.59
CA VAL A 46 23.90 7.44 -1.73
C VAL A 46 24.94 8.11 -0.82
N ASP A 47 24.90 9.44 -0.76
CA ASP A 47 25.70 10.20 0.19
C ASP A 47 25.35 9.81 1.63
N ARG A 48 26.35 9.78 2.52
CA ARG A 48 26.18 9.42 3.93
C ARG A 48 25.14 10.29 4.65
N GLN A 49 24.99 11.56 4.28
CA GLN A 49 24.01 12.49 4.85
C GLN A 49 22.57 12.20 4.38
N LEU A 50 22.43 11.62 3.18
CA LEU A 50 21.14 11.23 2.57
C LEU A 50 20.76 9.78 2.86
N ARG A 51 21.65 9.01 3.50
CA ARG A 51 21.41 7.59 3.74
C ARG A 51 20.23 7.41 4.72
N PRO A 52 19.18 6.66 4.33
CA PRO A 52 18.02 6.46 5.19
C PRO A 52 18.38 5.56 6.38
N ARG A 53 17.75 5.81 7.53
CA ARG A 53 17.84 4.96 8.73
C ARG A 53 17.06 3.66 8.55
N LEU A 54 15.94 3.73 7.84
CA LEU A 54 15.10 2.60 7.48
C LEU A 54 14.64 2.78 6.04
N PHE A 55 14.67 1.70 5.28
CA PHE A 55 14.10 1.61 3.94
C PHE A 55 13.43 0.25 3.81
N LYS A 56 12.13 0.24 3.50
CA LYS A 56 11.34 -0.97 3.30
C LYS A 56 10.48 -0.78 2.07
N ARG A 57 10.53 -1.73 1.15
CA ARG A 57 9.68 -1.76 -0.04
C ARG A 57 8.69 -2.91 0.05
N TYR A 58 7.46 -2.65 -0.36
CA TYR A 58 6.42 -3.64 -0.60
C TYR A 58 5.92 -3.45 -2.03
N VAL A 59 6.38 -4.30 -2.96
CA VAL A 59 6.10 -4.16 -4.40
C VAL A 59 6.51 -2.76 -4.90
N ASP A 60 5.56 -1.86 -5.11
CA ASP A 60 5.71 -0.49 -5.60
C ASP A 60 5.75 0.57 -4.48
N ASP A 61 5.24 0.26 -3.29
CA ASP A 61 5.21 1.17 -2.15
C ASP A 61 6.51 1.11 -1.33
N ILE A 62 7.06 2.27 -1.00
CA ILE A 62 8.31 2.39 -0.22
C ILE A 62 8.07 3.21 1.05
N PHE A 63 8.47 2.66 2.19
CA PHE A 63 8.52 3.33 3.47
C PHE A 63 9.96 3.68 3.85
N VAL A 64 10.21 4.96 4.13
CA VAL A 64 11.55 5.48 4.44
C VAL A 64 11.54 6.28 5.72
N ILE A 65 12.53 6.05 6.60
CA ILE A 65 12.86 6.94 7.71
C ILE A 65 14.18 7.61 7.40
N ILE A 66 14.15 8.92 7.18
CA ILE A 66 15.31 9.74 6.84
C ILE A 66 15.42 10.93 7.81
N LYS A 67 16.57 11.61 7.79
CA LYS A 67 16.78 12.85 8.54
C LYS A 67 15.85 13.95 8.02
N ASN A 68 15.20 14.67 8.94
CA ASN A 68 14.35 15.80 8.61
C ASN A 68 15.10 16.84 7.75
N GLY A 69 14.46 17.30 6.68
CA GLY A 69 15.02 18.24 5.71
C GLY A 69 15.85 17.59 4.59
N GLN A 70 16.01 16.27 4.60
CA GLN A 70 16.70 15.52 3.53
C GLN A 70 15.75 14.79 2.58
N GLU A 71 14.43 14.95 2.74
CA GLU A 71 13.41 14.24 1.98
C GLU A 71 13.46 14.60 0.49
N GLU A 72 13.50 15.90 0.16
CA GLU A 72 13.56 16.37 -1.25
C GLU A 72 14.89 16.06 -1.94
N PRO A 73 16.06 16.30 -1.31
CA PRO A 73 17.33 15.83 -1.86
C PRO A 73 17.36 14.33 -2.11
N PHE A 74 16.80 13.54 -1.20
CA PHE A 74 16.73 12.09 -1.33
C PHE A 74 15.84 11.65 -2.49
N LEU A 75 14.67 12.28 -2.67
CA LEU A 75 13.78 12.05 -3.80
C LEU A 75 14.45 12.42 -5.13
N THR A 76 15.13 13.56 -5.17
CA THR A 76 15.89 14.03 -6.35
C THR A 76 16.99 13.04 -6.72
N PHE A 77 17.74 12.57 -5.71
CA PHE A 77 18.77 11.55 -5.89
C PHE A 77 18.17 10.24 -6.41
N HIS A 78 17.09 9.72 -5.81
CA HIS A 78 16.40 8.51 -6.28
C HIS A 78 16.02 8.58 -7.76
N ASN A 79 15.43 9.70 -8.17
CA ASN A 79 15.02 9.95 -9.55
C ASN A 79 16.20 10.13 -10.53
N SER A 80 17.41 10.39 -10.04
CA SER A 80 18.62 10.49 -10.86
C SER A 80 19.29 9.15 -11.19
N ILE A 81 18.97 8.06 -10.46
CA ILE A 81 19.67 6.78 -10.61
C ILE A 81 19.36 6.12 -11.98
N PHE A 82 18.10 6.21 -12.40
CA PHE A 82 17.59 5.70 -13.68
C PHE A 82 16.62 6.73 -14.30
N PRO A 83 17.15 7.87 -14.79
CA PRO A 83 16.32 8.97 -15.27
C PRO A 83 15.46 8.53 -16.45
N ASN A 84 14.19 8.98 -16.47
CA ASN A 84 13.19 8.67 -17.50
C ASN A 84 12.82 7.18 -17.64
N GLN A 85 13.22 6.33 -16.70
CA GLN A 85 12.83 4.91 -16.67
C GLN A 85 11.84 4.61 -15.55
N ILE A 86 12.10 5.18 -14.37
CA ILE A 86 11.22 5.12 -13.20
C ILE A 86 11.18 6.50 -12.55
N VAL A 87 9.99 6.89 -12.07
CA VAL A 87 9.78 8.16 -11.39
C VAL A 87 9.16 7.86 -10.04
N PHE A 88 9.86 8.24 -8.98
CA PHE A 88 9.40 8.20 -7.62
C PHE A 88 8.69 9.50 -7.28
N THR A 89 7.57 9.36 -6.58
CA THR A 89 6.90 10.43 -5.85
C THR A 89 7.00 10.16 -4.36
N MET A 90 6.71 11.15 -3.53
CA MET A 90 6.85 11.03 -2.09
C MET A 90 5.69 11.71 -1.38
N GLU A 91 5.12 11.00 -0.41
CA GLU A 91 4.24 11.58 0.59
C GLU A 91 5.05 11.86 1.85
N LYS A 92 4.99 13.10 2.35
CA LYS A 92 5.68 13.47 3.59
C LYS A 92 4.81 13.19 4.79
N GLU A 93 5.46 12.89 5.91
CA GLU A 93 4.80 12.83 7.21
C GLU A 93 4.07 14.15 7.51
N SER A 94 2.82 14.05 7.96
CA SER A 94 1.99 15.16 8.38
C SER A 94 1.39 14.88 9.75
N ASN A 95 1.46 15.85 10.67
CA ASN A 95 1.01 15.68 12.06
C ASN A 95 1.59 14.42 12.73
N ASN A 96 2.90 14.21 12.57
CA ASN A 96 3.61 13.02 13.05
C ASN A 96 3.06 11.69 12.52
N SER A 97 2.31 11.71 11.41
CA SER A 97 1.66 10.53 10.87
C SER A 97 1.92 10.38 9.37
N VAL A 98 2.04 9.14 8.91
CA VAL A 98 2.14 8.83 7.49
C VAL A 98 1.43 7.51 7.19
N PRO A 99 0.61 7.43 6.13
CA PRO A 99 0.03 6.18 5.70
C PRO A 99 1.07 5.30 5.00
N PHE A 100 0.99 3.98 5.22
CA PHE A 100 1.74 2.99 4.46
C PHE A 100 0.89 1.72 4.36
N LEU A 101 0.53 1.32 3.13
CA LEU A 101 -0.43 0.24 2.88
C LEU A 101 -1.74 0.47 3.67
N ASP A 102 -2.15 -0.52 4.47
CA ASP A 102 -3.33 -0.50 5.34
C ASP A 102 -3.06 0.09 6.73
N ALA A 103 -1.87 0.66 6.98
CA ALA A 103 -1.44 1.16 8.28
C ALA A 103 -1.26 2.68 8.29
N LEU A 104 -1.76 3.33 9.34
CA LEU A 104 -1.44 4.72 9.66
C LEU A 104 -0.40 4.70 10.77
N ILE A 105 0.83 5.03 10.41
CA ILE A 105 1.98 4.99 11.31
C ILE A 105 2.10 6.39 11.92
N THR A 106 1.99 6.47 13.24
CA THR A 106 2.08 7.71 14.03
C THR A 106 3.33 7.67 14.89
N ARG A 107 4.22 8.66 14.77
CA ARG A 107 5.36 8.83 15.65
C ARG A 107 4.92 9.45 16.98
N THR A 108 5.28 8.79 18.08
CA THR A 108 5.07 9.25 19.45
C THR A 108 6.39 9.29 20.21
N ASN A 109 6.40 9.85 21.42
CA ASN A 109 7.57 9.86 22.31
C ASN A 109 7.98 8.44 22.76
N GLU A 110 7.04 7.49 22.74
CA GLU A 110 7.24 6.10 23.16
C GLU A 110 7.52 5.15 21.97
N GLY A 111 7.73 5.70 20.77
CA GLY A 111 7.95 4.94 19.54
C GLY A 111 6.84 5.12 18.51
N LEU A 112 6.77 4.19 17.56
CA LEU A 112 5.72 4.20 16.54
C LEU A 112 4.44 3.59 17.11
N ARG A 113 3.31 4.16 16.70
CA ARG A 113 1.98 3.66 16.96
C ARG A 113 1.25 3.41 15.64
N ILE A 114 0.55 2.29 15.55
CA ILE A 114 -0.07 1.80 14.32
C ILE A 114 -1.55 1.59 14.55
N ARG A 115 -2.35 2.07 13.60
CA ARG A 115 -3.78 1.78 13.48
C ARG A 115 -4.14 1.55 12.02
N VAL A 116 -5.31 0.97 11.77
CA VAL A 116 -5.82 0.79 10.41
C VAL A 116 -6.00 2.14 9.73
N TYR A 117 -5.38 2.31 8.56
CA TYR A 117 -5.57 3.45 7.68
C TYR A 117 -6.73 3.21 6.72
N ARG A 118 -7.46 4.28 6.42
CA ARG A 118 -8.51 4.32 5.39
C ARG A 118 -8.32 5.59 4.59
N LYS A 119 -8.23 5.45 3.26
CA LYS A 119 -8.18 6.61 2.35
C LYS A 119 -9.44 7.46 2.50
N SER A 120 -9.34 8.75 2.24
CA SER A 120 -10.48 9.69 2.29
C SER A 120 -11.64 9.29 1.37
N THR A 121 -11.35 8.52 0.32
CA THR A 121 -12.32 7.98 -0.64
C THR A 121 -12.98 6.67 -0.17
N HIS A 122 -12.63 6.14 1.01
CA HIS A 122 -13.20 4.91 1.53
C HIS A 122 -14.67 5.11 1.91
N THR A 123 -15.58 4.42 1.22
CA THR A 123 -17.03 4.59 1.37
C THR A 123 -17.66 3.67 2.41
N ASP A 124 -16.88 2.76 2.99
CA ASP A 124 -17.33 1.67 3.87
C ASP A 124 -18.41 0.76 3.25
N GLN A 125 -18.50 0.75 1.92
CA GLN A 125 -19.36 -0.18 1.19
C GLN A 125 -18.63 -1.51 1.07
N TYR A 126 -19.24 -2.55 1.64
CA TYR A 126 -18.79 -3.92 1.51
C TYR A 126 -19.89 -4.73 0.84
N LEU A 127 -19.59 -5.99 0.57
CA LEU A 127 -20.55 -6.92 0.00
C LEU A 127 -21.81 -6.98 0.87
N ASN A 128 -22.96 -6.53 0.35
CA ASN A 128 -24.21 -6.54 1.10
C ASN A 128 -24.62 -7.99 1.45
N PHE A 129 -25.15 -8.19 2.67
CA PHE A 129 -25.55 -9.51 3.15
C PHE A 129 -26.70 -10.17 2.36
N SER A 130 -27.51 -9.39 1.65
CA SER A 130 -28.57 -9.88 0.77
C SER A 130 -28.07 -10.27 -0.63
N SER A 131 -26.80 -10.01 -0.95
CA SER A 131 -26.23 -10.40 -2.24
C SER A 131 -26.20 -11.92 -2.39
N HIS A 132 -26.27 -12.40 -3.64
CA HIS A 132 -26.27 -13.83 -3.96
C HIS A 132 -24.86 -14.45 -3.90
N HIS A 133 -24.18 -14.29 -2.76
CA HIS A 133 -22.87 -14.86 -2.51
C HIS A 133 -22.94 -15.90 -1.38
N PRO A 134 -22.09 -16.94 -1.42
CA PRO A 134 -22.00 -17.91 -0.33
C PRO A 134 -21.70 -17.24 1.01
N ARG A 135 -22.27 -17.78 2.09
CA ARG A 135 -22.03 -17.27 3.46
C ARG A 135 -20.56 -17.34 3.87
N SER A 136 -19.78 -18.25 3.29
CA SER A 136 -18.33 -18.33 3.49
C SER A 136 -17.61 -17.07 3.02
N VAL A 137 -18.03 -16.47 1.90
CA VAL A 137 -17.45 -15.22 1.36
C VAL A 137 -17.72 -14.07 2.32
N MET A 138 -18.97 -13.93 2.77
CA MET A 138 -19.38 -12.90 3.73
C MET A 138 -18.60 -13.02 5.05
N ARG A 139 -18.40 -14.26 5.53
CA ARG A 139 -17.59 -14.52 6.73
C ARG A 139 -16.12 -14.22 6.49
N GLY A 140 -15.59 -14.55 5.31
CA GLY A 140 -14.22 -14.27 4.93
C GLY A 140 -13.90 -12.78 4.91
N ILE A 141 -14.82 -11.94 4.42
CA ILE A 141 -14.65 -10.47 4.43
C ILE A 141 -14.60 -9.94 5.88
N LEU A 142 -15.54 -10.37 6.72
CA LEU A 142 -15.55 -10.00 8.14
C LEU A 142 -14.28 -10.46 8.87
N ALA A 143 -13.92 -11.73 8.70
CA ALA A 143 -12.73 -12.32 9.31
C ALA A 143 -11.46 -11.60 8.82
N GLY A 144 -11.37 -11.27 7.53
CA GLY A 144 -10.24 -10.52 6.97
C GLY A 144 -10.08 -9.15 7.61
N MET A 145 -11.18 -8.41 7.83
CA MET A 145 -11.13 -7.10 8.49
C MET A 145 -10.72 -7.21 9.96
N ILE A 146 -11.23 -8.22 10.69
CA ILE A 146 -10.86 -8.48 12.09
C ILE A 146 -9.39 -8.91 12.17
N ASN A 147 -8.94 -9.80 11.30
CA ASN A 147 -7.55 -10.24 11.22
C ASN A 147 -6.64 -9.05 10.94
N ARG A 148 -7.00 -8.19 9.99
CA ARG A 148 -6.25 -6.97 9.72
C ARG A 148 -6.14 -6.07 10.94
N ALA A 149 -7.26 -5.80 11.62
CA ALA A 149 -7.27 -4.97 12.82
C ALA A 149 -6.39 -5.55 13.95
N THR A 150 -6.49 -6.86 14.18
CA THR A 150 -5.74 -7.56 15.23
C THR A 150 -4.24 -7.64 14.97
N HIS A 151 -3.82 -7.73 13.71
CA HIS A 151 -2.39 -7.80 13.35
C HIS A 151 -1.74 -6.42 13.22
N LEU A 152 -2.50 -5.38 12.86
CA LEU A 152 -1.94 -4.04 12.61
C LEU A 152 -2.07 -3.09 13.80
N CYS A 153 -3.21 -3.10 14.51
CA CYS A 153 -3.44 -2.09 15.53
C CYS A 153 -2.65 -2.37 16.80
N ASP A 154 -2.06 -1.32 17.37
CA ASP A 154 -1.65 -1.36 18.77
C ASP A 154 -2.87 -1.56 19.70
N PRO A 155 -2.66 -2.12 20.91
CA PRO A 155 -3.74 -2.48 21.82
C PRO A 155 -4.75 -1.36 22.10
N GLU A 156 -4.30 -0.11 22.13
CA GLU A 156 -5.13 1.07 22.38
C GLU A 156 -6.12 1.37 21.23
N PHE A 157 -5.77 1.03 19.98
CA PHE A 157 -6.61 1.29 18.81
C PHE A 157 -7.48 0.08 18.40
N LEU A 158 -7.17 -1.10 18.91
CA LEU A 158 -7.85 -2.34 18.51
C LEU A 158 -9.35 -2.32 18.85
N ARG A 159 -9.73 -1.95 20.08
CA ARG A 159 -11.14 -1.97 20.49
C ARG A 159 -12.00 -0.95 19.72
N PRO A 160 -11.57 0.31 19.55
CA PRO A 160 -12.27 1.25 18.66
C PRO A 160 -12.44 0.72 17.24
N GLU A 161 -11.39 0.11 16.68
CA GLU A 161 -11.40 -0.46 15.33
C GLU A 161 -12.39 -1.63 15.19
N LEU A 162 -12.42 -2.55 16.15
CA LEU A 162 -13.40 -3.65 16.16
C LEU A 162 -14.84 -3.14 16.26
N ASN A 163 -15.09 -2.11 17.08
CA ASN A 163 -16.41 -1.49 17.17
C ASN A 163 -16.83 -0.84 15.84
N TYR A 164 -15.88 -0.18 15.19
CA TYR A 164 -16.08 0.42 13.88
C TYR A 164 -16.42 -0.64 12.81
N ILE A 165 -15.68 -1.77 12.79
CA ILE A 165 -15.97 -2.91 11.92
C ILE A 165 -17.40 -3.41 12.14
N LYS A 166 -17.80 -3.66 13.40
CA LYS A 166 -19.17 -4.10 13.72
C LYS A 166 -20.23 -3.15 13.14
N LYS A 167 -20.05 -1.84 13.37
CA LYS A 167 -20.98 -0.81 12.87
C LYS A 167 -21.13 -0.85 11.35
N ILE A 168 -20.02 -1.02 10.64
CA ILE A 168 -20.01 -1.12 9.18
C ILE A 168 -20.77 -2.34 8.69
N PHE A 169 -20.51 -3.52 9.26
CA PHE A 169 -21.17 -4.74 8.79
C PHE A 169 -22.67 -4.69 9.05
N TYR A 170 -23.11 -4.09 10.16
CA TYR A 170 -24.53 -3.83 10.38
C TYR A 170 -25.13 -2.90 9.32
N ARG A 171 -24.42 -1.83 8.92
CA ARG A 171 -24.87 -0.95 7.83
C ARG A 171 -24.93 -1.68 6.48
N ASN A 172 -24.10 -2.68 6.26
CA ASN A 172 -24.11 -3.54 5.06
C ASN A 172 -25.09 -4.72 5.17
N GLY A 173 -26.01 -4.71 6.14
CA GLY A 173 -27.11 -5.66 6.26
C GLY A 173 -26.78 -6.97 6.99
N TYR A 174 -25.61 -7.08 7.62
CA TYR A 174 -25.22 -8.31 8.31
C TYR A 174 -25.98 -8.46 9.63
N PRO A 175 -26.56 -9.64 9.92
CA PRO A 175 -27.30 -9.86 11.15
C PRO A 175 -26.36 -9.96 12.36
N LYS A 176 -26.86 -9.58 13.54
CA LYS A 176 -26.09 -9.60 14.79
C LYS A 176 -25.50 -10.98 15.13
N SER A 177 -26.22 -12.06 14.82
CA SER A 177 -25.75 -13.45 15.02
C SER A 177 -24.59 -13.85 14.12
N PHE A 178 -24.31 -13.07 13.07
CA PHE A 178 -23.21 -13.33 12.14
C PHE A 178 -21.96 -12.51 12.47
N VAL A 179 -22.13 -11.36 13.13
CA VAL A 179 -21.05 -10.41 13.44
C VAL A 179 -20.51 -10.57 14.87
N ASN A 180 -21.35 -11.05 15.81
CA ASN A 180 -20.96 -11.23 17.21
C ASN A 180 -20.42 -12.62 17.50
#